data_AF-A0A969HUH2-F1
#
_entry.id   AF-A0A969HUH2-F1
#
_cell.length_a   1.000
_cell.length_b   1.000
_cell.length_c   1.000
_cell.angle_alpha   90.00
_cell.angle_beta   90.00
_cell.angle_gamma   90.00
#
_symmetry.space_group_name_H-M   'P 1'
#
loop_
_entity.id
_entity.type
_entity.pdbx_description
1 polymer ?
#
loop_
_entity_poly.entity_id
_entity_poly.type
_entity_poly.pdbx_seq_one_letter_code
_entity_poly.pdbx_strand_id
1 'polypeptide(L)'
;MLTDDRVQATVQNPTDMLLGGALLVYLNQVVALGDIAPGAEATVPWPDATAGEASPPIPPLTDVQEALIAAALARSPTESVASLPVLLAWLDDTPLPAGVAAAGAAPRQTTLLAVPAQVAGSGPVRVPIEWVRPVMPPVDEALPCQLPNNLSGLLPQSNTLTATLRLPPGLGALQSSTFTLGLLTQQQGTTPITITADLYDWQAGAWLPLTRSPAAVNPFYTLDDAATYLRGGDVRLRLRGNLGSYGCIAPIGQIEGTLP
;
A
#
# COMPACT_ATOMS: atom_id res chain seq x y z
N MET A 1 -16.23 4.58 3.75
CA MET A 1 -16.76 5.72 4.54
C MET A 1 -16.19 5.62 5.96
N LEU A 2 -15.77 6.69 6.64
CA LEU A 2 -15.21 6.56 8.01
C LEU A 2 -16.35 6.44 9.03
N THR A 3 -16.40 5.33 9.78
CA THR A 3 -17.29 5.18 10.94
C THR A 3 -16.43 4.69 12.11
N ASP A 4 -16.49 5.36 13.26
CA ASP A 4 -15.75 5.03 14.49
C ASP A 4 -14.20 5.07 14.39
N ASP A 5 -13.63 6.17 13.90
CA ASP A 5 -12.17 6.41 13.81
C ASP A 5 -11.37 5.38 12.98
N ARG A 6 -12.04 4.56 12.18
CA ARG A 6 -11.44 3.53 11.33
C ARG A 6 -11.77 3.77 9.87
N VAL A 7 -10.76 3.66 8.99
CA VAL A 7 -11.00 3.66 7.55
C VAL A 7 -11.98 2.53 7.24
N GLN A 8 -12.97 2.75 6.40
CA GLN A 8 -13.76 1.64 5.86
C GLN A 8 -13.63 1.65 4.35
N ALA A 9 -13.44 0.45 3.83
CA ALA A 9 -13.52 0.17 2.42
C ALA A 9 -14.97 -0.02 2.03
N THR A 10 -15.42 0.75 1.06
CA THR A 10 -16.76 0.66 0.49
C THR A 10 -16.60 0.35 -0.99
N VAL A 11 -17.23 -0.74 -1.45
CA VAL A 11 -17.20 -1.19 -2.84
C VAL A 11 -18.62 -1.24 -3.37
N GLN A 12 -18.91 -0.41 -4.36
CA GLN A 12 -20.15 -0.48 -5.12
C GLN A 12 -19.93 -1.37 -6.35
N ASN A 13 -20.90 -2.23 -6.65
CA ASN A 13 -20.95 -2.97 -7.91
C ASN A 13 -21.86 -2.23 -8.92
N PRO A 14 -21.31 -1.41 -9.84
CA PRO A 14 -22.10 -0.69 -10.83
C PRO A 14 -22.49 -1.57 -12.03
N THR A 15 -22.07 -2.83 -12.07
CA THR A 15 -22.29 -3.72 -13.21
C THR A 15 -23.64 -4.44 -13.09
N ASP A 16 -24.04 -5.09 -14.18
CA ASP A 16 -25.18 -6.02 -14.24
C ASP A 16 -24.81 -7.46 -13.85
N MET A 17 -23.55 -7.70 -13.47
CA MET A 17 -23.01 -9.02 -13.10
C MET A 17 -22.78 -9.15 -11.60
N LEU A 18 -22.81 -10.37 -11.07
CA LEU A 18 -22.38 -10.66 -9.70
C LEU A 18 -20.85 -10.52 -9.59
N LEU A 19 -20.38 -9.85 -8.55
CA LEU A 19 -18.98 -9.91 -8.12
C LEU A 19 -18.86 -11.00 -7.05
N GLY A 20 -18.53 -12.22 -7.46
CA GLY A 20 -18.44 -13.38 -6.58
C GLY A 20 -17.14 -13.40 -5.78
N GLY A 21 -17.22 -13.67 -4.48
CA GLY A 21 -16.08 -13.79 -3.58
C GLY A 21 -15.15 -12.58 -3.63
N ALA A 22 -15.71 -11.37 -3.64
CA ALA A 22 -14.94 -10.15 -3.77
C ALA A 22 -13.96 -9.97 -2.60
N LEU A 23 -12.73 -9.59 -2.93
CA LEU A 23 -11.64 -9.31 -2.02
C LEU A 23 -11.12 -7.91 -2.29
N LEU A 24 -10.91 -7.11 -1.25
CA LEU A 24 -10.10 -5.92 -1.35
C LEU A 24 -8.69 -6.25 -0.88
N VAL A 25 -7.71 -6.05 -1.76
CA VAL A 25 -6.30 -6.32 -1.50
C VAL A 25 -5.54 -5.02 -1.53
N TYR A 26 -4.76 -4.75 -0.48
CA TYR A 26 -3.78 -3.69 -0.51
C TYR A 26 -2.58 -4.11 0.33
N LEU A 27 -1.42 -4.18 -0.31
CA LEU A 27 -0.17 -4.59 0.33
C LEU A 27 -0.24 -6.06 0.81
N ASN A 28 0.01 -6.29 2.09
CA ASN A 28 -0.11 -7.58 2.76
C ASN A 28 -1.51 -7.80 3.38
N GLN A 29 -2.44 -6.86 3.19
CA GLN A 29 -3.78 -6.92 3.75
C GLN A 29 -4.78 -7.37 2.70
N VAL A 30 -5.62 -8.31 3.11
CA VAL A 30 -6.74 -8.82 2.33
C VAL A 30 -7.96 -8.78 3.23
N VAL A 31 -9.02 -8.13 2.75
CA VAL A 31 -10.32 -8.15 3.42
C VAL A 31 -11.35 -8.74 2.48
N ALA A 32 -12.11 -9.71 2.98
CA ALA A 32 -13.21 -10.30 2.23
C ALA A 32 -14.43 -9.39 2.28
N LEU A 33 -14.98 -9.08 1.11
CA LEU A 33 -16.26 -8.38 0.95
C LEU A 33 -17.41 -9.36 0.72
N GLY A 34 -17.11 -10.60 0.31
CA GLY A 34 -18.11 -11.60 -0.05
C GLY A 34 -18.71 -11.34 -1.44
N ASP A 35 -19.91 -11.84 -1.67
CA ASP A 35 -20.61 -11.65 -2.95
C ASP A 35 -21.28 -10.27 -2.99
N ILE A 36 -21.04 -9.50 -4.06
CA ILE A 36 -21.65 -8.17 -4.25
C ILE A 36 -22.57 -8.23 -5.46
N ALA A 37 -23.88 -8.26 -5.21
CA ALA A 37 -24.91 -8.30 -6.25
C ALA A 37 -24.89 -7.06 -7.17
N PRO A 38 -25.44 -7.14 -8.40
CA PRO A 38 -25.61 -5.99 -9.29
C PRO A 38 -26.29 -4.82 -8.58
N GLY A 39 -25.68 -3.63 -8.65
CA GLY A 39 -26.16 -2.41 -8.01
C GLY A 39 -26.01 -2.37 -6.48
N ALA A 40 -25.52 -3.42 -5.84
CA ALA A 40 -25.30 -3.46 -4.39
C ALA A 40 -23.96 -2.81 -4.00
N GLU A 41 -23.82 -2.59 -2.69
CA GLU A 41 -22.61 -2.08 -2.05
C GLU A 41 -22.21 -3.01 -0.91
N ALA A 42 -20.90 -3.21 -0.73
CA ALA A 42 -20.32 -3.86 0.43
C ALA A 42 -19.38 -2.90 1.15
N THR A 43 -19.48 -2.83 2.48
CA THR A 43 -18.62 -2.00 3.32
C THR A 43 -17.97 -2.84 4.42
N VAL A 44 -16.66 -2.68 4.60
CA VAL A 44 -15.85 -3.41 5.60
C VAL A 44 -14.83 -2.47 6.26
N PRO A 45 -14.50 -2.67 7.55
CA PRO A 45 -13.41 -1.94 8.20
C PRO A 45 -12.06 -2.18 7.52
N TRP A 46 -11.20 -1.16 7.52
CA TRP A 46 -9.85 -1.19 6.95
C TRP A 46 -8.88 -0.32 7.79
N PRO A 47 -7.63 -0.72 8.03
CA PRO A 47 -7.16 -2.10 7.98
C PRO A 47 -7.97 -2.93 8.99
N ASP A 48 -8.09 -4.23 8.78
CA ASP A 48 -8.74 -5.08 9.76
C ASP A 48 -7.85 -5.16 11.02
N ALA A 49 -8.05 -4.25 11.96
CA ALA A 49 -7.39 -4.25 13.27
C ALA A 49 -7.90 -5.40 14.16
N THR A 50 -8.92 -6.12 13.70
CA THR A 50 -9.69 -7.13 14.42
C THR A 50 -9.69 -8.42 13.63
N ALA A 51 -8.52 -9.03 13.40
CA ALA A 51 -8.41 -10.42 12.95
C ALA A 51 -9.10 -11.46 13.90
N GLY A 52 -9.88 -11.00 14.89
CA GLY A 52 -10.71 -11.80 15.79
C GLY A 52 -12.22 -11.56 15.70
N GLU A 53 -12.75 -10.51 15.07
CA GLU A 53 -14.21 -10.31 14.95
C GLU A 53 -14.64 -9.71 13.60
N ALA A 54 -15.60 -10.40 12.97
CA ALA A 54 -16.54 -9.99 11.91
C ALA A 54 -16.07 -9.76 10.45
N SER A 55 -14.85 -10.11 10.06
CA SER A 55 -14.54 -10.29 8.62
C SER A 55 -15.12 -11.63 8.12
N PRO A 56 -15.80 -11.67 6.95
CA PRO A 56 -16.18 -12.94 6.34
C PRO A 56 -14.93 -13.81 6.15
N PRO A 57 -14.97 -15.12 6.44
CA PRO A 57 -13.84 -15.98 6.17
C PRO A 57 -13.54 -15.95 4.66
N ILE A 58 -12.27 -15.76 4.31
CA ILE A 58 -11.82 -15.93 2.93
C ILE A 58 -12.07 -17.41 2.56
N PRO A 59 -12.91 -17.71 1.57
CA PRO A 59 -13.16 -19.09 1.18
C PRO A 59 -11.86 -19.74 0.69
N PRO A 60 -11.68 -21.06 0.88
CA PRO A 60 -10.49 -21.75 0.37
C PRO A 60 -10.40 -21.58 -1.14
N LEU A 61 -9.24 -21.11 -1.61
CA LEU A 61 -8.97 -20.92 -3.03
C LEU A 61 -8.48 -22.24 -3.64
N THR A 62 -8.81 -22.46 -4.90
CA THR A 62 -8.18 -23.51 -5.71
C THR A 62 -6.80 -23.06 -6.19
N ASP A 63 -5.90 -23.99 -6.51
CA ASP A 63 -4.56 -23.68 -7.06
C ASP A 63 -4.62 -22.73 -8.28
N VAL A 64 -5.64 -22.89 -9.13
CA VAL A 64 -5.86 -22.03 -10.31
C VAL A 64 -6.23 -20.60 -9.89
N GLN A 65 -7.08 -20.46 -8.87
CA GLN A 65 -7.49 -19.15 -8.36
C GLN A 65 -6.32 -18.43 -7.68
N GLU A 66 -5.53 -19.16 -6.89
CA GLU A 66 -4.30 -18.62 -6.28
C GLU A 66 -3.32 -18.16 -7.35
N ALA A 67 -3.09 -18.97 -8.39
CA ALA A 67 -2.21 -18.62 -9.50
C ALA A 67 -2.71 -17.37 -10.27
N LEU A 68 -4.03 -17.24 -10.48
CA LEU A 68 -4.60 -16.06 -11.13
C LEU A 68 -4.48 -14.80 -10.28
N ILE A 69 -4.73 -14.88 -8.98
CA ILE A 69 -4.53 -13.77 -8.04
C ILE A 69 -3.06 -13.36 -8.01
N ALA A 70 -2.15 -14.32 -7.85
CA ALA A 70 -0.71 -14.07 -7.86
C ALA A 70 -0.27 -13.42 -9.18
N ALA A 71 -0.78 -13.90 -10.32
CA ALA A 71 -0.50 -13.31 -11.62
C ALA A 71 -1.07 -11.89 -11.75
N ALA A 72 -2.29 -11.63 -11.27
CA ALA A 72 -2.91 -10.30 -11.31
C ALA A 72 -2.13 -9.27 -10.47
N LEU A 73 -1.67 -9.68 -9.29
CA LEU A 73 -0.87 -8.84 -8.39
C LEU A 73 0.57 -8.66 -8.88
N ALA A 74 1.17 -9.69 -9.51
CA ALA A 74 2.53 -9.64 -10.04
C ALA A 74 2.64 -8.90 -11.38
N ARG A 75 1.60 -8.94 -12.23
CA ARG A 75 1.61 -8.36 -13.58
C ARG A 75 1.29 -6.87 -13.65
N SER A 76 1.26 -6.12 -12.55
CA SER A 76 1.15 -4.65 -12.62
C SER A 76 2.51 -4.05 -12.96
N PRO A 77 2.84 -3.81 -14.25
CA PRO A 77 4.17 -3.39 -14.70
C PRO A 77 4.27 -1.85 -14.69
N THR A 78 3.23 -1.18 -14.21
CA THR A 78 3.20 0.26 -14.00
C THR A 78 3.09 0.48 -12.49
N GLU A 79 3.91 1.38 -11.96
CA GLU A 79 3.89 1.84 -10.57
C GLU A 79 2.49 2.28 -10.06
N SER A 80 1.51 2.40 -10.97
CA SER A 80 0.17 2.95 -10.73
C SER A 80 -0.81 2.01 -10.00
N VAL A 81 -0.72 0.69 -10.17
CA VAL A 81 -1.65 -0.25 -9.51
C VAL A 81 -1.06 -0.82 -8.22
N ALA A 82 0.26 -0.99 -8.15
CA ALA A 82 0.94 -1.44 -6.93
C ALA A 82 0.85 -0.43 -5.76
N SER A 83 0.47 0.82 -6.05
CA SER A 83 0.26 1.88 -5.06
C SER A 83 -1.21 2.08 -4.67
N LEU A 84 -2.14 1.37 -5.31
CA LEU A 84 -3.58 1.46 -5.06
C LEU A 84 -4.13 0.15 -4.45
N PRO A 85 -5.14 0.23 -3.58
CA PRO A 85 -5.94 -0.94 -3.26
C PRO A 85 -6.54 -1.53 -4.55
N VAL A 86 -6.58 -2.85 -4.64
CA VAL A 86 -7.10 -3.59 -5.79
C VAL A 86 -8.31 -4.39 -5.34
N LEU A 87 -9.44 -4.18 -6.02
CA LEU A 87 -10.59 -5.06 -5.91
C LEU A 87 -10.37 -6.27 -6.82
N LEU A 88 -10.44 -7.45 -6.22
CA LEU A 88 -10.45 -8.73 -6.91
C LEU A 88 -11.83 -9.36 -6.77
N ALA A 89 -12.41 -9.87 -7.85
CA ALA A 89 -13.67 -10.60 -7.80
C ALA A 89 -13.78 -11.63 -8.92
N TRP A 90 -14.46 -12.74 -8.66
CA TRP A 90 -14.79 -13.72 -9.69
C TRP A 90 -16.05 -13.26 -10.43
N LEU A 91 -16.03 -13.35 -11.75
CA LEU A 91 -17.22 -13.11 -12.56
C LEU A 91 -17.88 -14.44 -12.89
N ASP A 92 -19.19 -14.51 -12.70
CA ASP A 92 -20.00 -15.70 -13.02
C ASP A 92 -20.07 -15.93 -14.54
N ASP A 93 -20.02 -14.84 -15.32
CA ASP A 93 -19.94 -14.87 -16.77
C ASP A 93 -18.62 -14.29 -17.25
N THR A 94 -18.02 -14.96 -18.24
CA THR A 94 -16.77 -14.51 -18.84
C THR A 94 -17.09 -13.55 -20.00
N PRO A 95 -16.68 -12.26 -19.95
CA PRO A 95 -16.94 -11.30 -21.02
C PRO A 95 -16.10 -11.57 -22.29
N LEU A 96 -15.10 -12.46 -22.21
CA LEU A 96 -14.20 -12.80 -23.31
C LEU A 96 -14.34 -14.28 -23.71
N PRO A 97 -15.09 -14.61 -24.77
CA PRO A 97 -15.25 -16.00 -25.17
C PRO A 97 -13.90 -16.60 -25.59
N ALA A 98 -13.44 -17.61 -24.86
CA ALA A 98 -12.28 -18.42 -25.25
C ALA A 98 -12.74 -19.79 -25.76
N GLY A 99 -12.19 -20.25 -26.88
CA GLY A 99 -12.42 -21.61 -27.39
C GLY A 99 -11.20 -22.48 -27.14
N VAL A 100 -11.38 -23.66 -26.53
CA VAL A 100 -10.31 -24.67 -26.45
C VAL A 100 -10.57 -25.72 -27.53
N ALA A 101 -9.74 -25.73 -28.57
CA ALA A 101 -9.79 -26.72 -29.63
C ALA A 101 -9.10 -28.03 -29.18
N ALA A 102 -9.69 -28.74 -28.21
CA ALA A 102 -9.22 -30.04 -27.75
C ALA A 102 -10.37 -31.04 -27.74
N ALA A 103 -10.28 -32.07 -28.58
CA ALA A 103 -11.28 -33.13 -28.64
C ALA A 103 -11.33 -33.89 -27.31
N GLY A 104 -12.51 -33.95 -26.69
CA GLY A 104 -12.73 -34.66 -25.42
C GLY A 104 -12.42 -33.85 -24.15
N ALA A 105 -12.00 -32.59 -24.26
CA ALA A 105 -11.83 -31.72 -23.10
C ALA A 105 -13.16 -31.02 -22.74
N ALA A 106 -13.54 -31.04 -21.46
CA ALA A 106 -14.59 -30.17 -20.93
C ALA A 106 -13.95 -28.82 -20.54
N PRO A 107 -14.20 -27.71 -21.27
CA PRO A 107 -13.62 -26.42 -20.92
C PRO A 107 -14.21 -25.94 -19.59
N ARG A 108 -13.34 -25.58 -18.65
CA ARG A 108 -13.71 -24.76 -17.48
C ARG A 108 -13.11 -23.38 -17.66
N GLN A 109 -13.96 -22.36 -17.60
CA GLN A 109 -13.55 -20.97 -17.65
C GLN A 109 -13.81 -20.33 -16.30
N THR A 110 -12.87 -19.49 -15.87
CA THR A 110 -13.02 -18.63 -14.71
C THR A 110 -12.41 -17.30 -15.07
N THR A 111 -13.06 -16.22 -14.68
CA THR A 111 -12.58 -14.86 -14.94
C THR A 111 -12.38 -14.13 -13.63
N LEU A 112 -11.15 -13.65 -13.43
CA LEU A 112 -10.81 -12.77 -12.33
C LEU A 112 -10.89 -11.32 -12.82
N LEU A 113 -11.80 -10.55 -12.25
CA LEU A 113 -11.78 -9.09 -12.34
C LEU A 113 -10.73 -8.57 -11.36
N ALA A 114 -9.80 -7.74 -11.84
CA ALA A 114 -8.84 -7.02 -11.02
C ALA A 114 -8.86 -5.54 -11.42
N VAL A 115 -9.36 -4.69 -10.52
CA VAL A 115 -9.51 -3.24 -10.79
C VAL A 115 -8.95 -2.42 -9.63
N PRO A 116 -8.28 -1.28 -9.91
CA PRO A 116 -7.90 -0.36 -8.86
C PRO A 116 -9.14 0.17 -8.14
N ALA A 117 -9.17 0.05 -6.82
CA ALA A 117 -10.18 0.67 -5.98
C ALA A 117 -9.79 2.13 -5.71
N GLN A 118 -10.81 2.99 -5.65
CA GLN A 118 -10.63 4.39 -5.29
C GLN A 118 -10.67 4.54 -3.77
N VAL A 119 -9.76 5.35 -3.22
CA VAL A 119 -9.79 5.73 -1.81
C VAL A 119 -10.49 7.07 -1.68
N ALA A 120 -11.61 7.10 -0.96
CA ALA A 120 -12.34 8.33 -0.64
C ALA A 120 -12.81 8.30 0.82
N GLY A 121 -12.87 9.46 1.46
CA GLY A 121 -13.30 9.60 2.84
C GLY A 121 -13.40 11.06 3.24
N SER A 122 -13.98 11.31 4.41
CA SER A 122 -14.11 12.62 5.04
C SER A 122 -14.01 12.47 6.56
N GLY A 123 -13.59 13.54 7.23
CA GLY A 123 -13.41 13.56 8.68
C GLY A 123 -12.05 13.05 9.15
N PRO A 124 -11.88 12.82 10.48
CA PRO A 124 -10.63 12.35 11.05
C PRO A 124 -10.22 11.00 10.48
N VAL A 125 -8.95 10.85 10.12
CA VAL A 125 -8.42 9.62 9.56
C VAL A 125 -7.02 9.33 10.11
N ARG A 126 -6.79 8.05 10.40
CA ARG A 126 -5.47 7.48 10.71
C ARG A 126 -5.09 6.52 9.60
N VAL A 127 -4.18 6.96 8.75
CA VAL A 127 -3.63 6.16 7.64
C VAL A 127 -2.59 5.19 8.20
N PRO A 128 -2.69 3.87 7.95
CA PRO A 128 -1.74 2.88 8.47
C PRO A 128 -0.30 3.13 8.01
N ILE A 129 0.67 2.69 8.82
CA ILE A 129 2.09 2.99 8.60
C ILE A 129 2.66 2.47 7.27
N GLU A 130 2.03 1.46 6.68
CA GLU A 130 2.51 0.84 5.44
C GLU A 130 1.97 1.51 4.17
N TRP A 131 1.08 2.51 4.30
CA TRP A 131 0.39 3.15 3.18
C TRP A 131 1.24 4.25 2.53
N VAL A 132 2.09 4.93 3.30
CA VAL A 132 3.06 5.89 2.74
C VAL A 132 4.26 5.12 2.23
N ARG A 133 4.49 5.12 0.91
CA ARG A 133 5.52 4.30 0.26
C ARG A 133 6.49 5.09 -0.59
N PRO A 134 7.74 4.62 -0.74
CA PRO A 134 8.67 5.23 -1.68
C PRO A 134 8.16 5.05 -3.11
N VAL A 135 8.08 6.16 -3.83
CA VAL A 135 8.09 6.17 -5.29
C VAL A 135 9.47 5.70 -5.73
N MET A 136 9.56 4.82 -6.73
CA MET A 136 10.85 4.30 -7.13
C MET A 136 11.68 5.42 -7.76
N PRO A 137 12.88 5.70 -7.22
CA PRO A 137 13.77 6.67 -7.81
C PRO A 137 14.37 6.08 -9.11
N PRO A 138 15.05 6.92 -9.91
CA PRO A 138 15.90 6.44 -11.01
C PRO A 138 16.86 5.32 -10.55
N VAL A 139 17.10 4.33 -11.43
CA VAL A 139 17.88 3.12 -11.11
C VAL A 139 19.34 3.40 -10.73
N ASP A 140 19.85 4.56 -11.09
CA ASP A 140 21.19 5.06 -10.73
C ASP A 140 21.26 5.61 -9.29
N GLU A 141 20.13 5.93 -8.66
CA GLU A 141 20.07 6.36 -7.25
C GLU A 141 19.83 5.18 -6.29
N ALA A 142 18.86 4.32 -6.63
CA ALA A 142 18.56 3.11 -5.86
C ALA A 142 17.93 2.02 -6.72
N LEU A 143 18.15 0.77 -6.33
CA LEU A 143 17.48 -0.39 -6.92
C LEU A 143 16.27 -0.79 -6.06
N PRO A 144 15.15 -1.23 -6.64
CA PRO A 144 14.04 -1.79 -5.87
C PRO A 144 14.48 -3.07 -5.16
N CYS A 145 14.02 -3.25 -3.93
CA CYS A 145 14.22 -4.47 -3.16
C CYS A 145 13.00 -4.75 -2.28
N GLN A 146 12.92 -5.95 -1.70
CA GLN A 146 11.81 -6.36 -0.84
C GLN A 146 12.31 -6.78 0.53
N LEU A 147 11.70 -6.24 1.58
CA LEU A 147 11.86 -6.69 2.96
C LEU A 147 10.91 -7.87 3.26
N PRO A 148 11.08 -8.58 4.39
CA PRO A 148 10.05 -9.49 4.89
C PRO A 148 8.66 -8.84 4.88
N ASN A 149 7.61 -9.65 4.69
CA ASN A 149 6.21 -9.21 4.57
C ASN A 149 5.90 -8.40 3.29
N ASN A 150 6.68 -8.57 2.22
CA ASN A 150 6.48 -7.91 0.92
C ASN A 150 6.51 -6.38 0.98
N LEU A 151 7.24 -5.81 1.95
CA LEU A 151 7.44 -4.37 2.03
C LEU A 151 8.43 -3.92 0.96
N SER A 152 8.00 -2.96 0.14
CA SER A 152 8.83 -2.36 -0.90
C SER A 152 9.89 -1.47 -0.26
N GLY A 153 11.15 -1.73 -0.58
CA GLY A 153 12.29 -0.94 -0.13
C GLY A 153 13.18 -0.50 -1.28
N LEU A 154 14.20 0.27 -0.92
CA LEU A 154 15.20 0.84 -1.79
C LEU A 154 16.57 0.34 -1.35
N LEU A 155 17.37 -0.16 -2.30
CA LEU A 155 18.76 -0.55 -2.13
C LEU A 155 19.65 0.60 -2.62
N PRO A 156 20.21 1.42 -1.72
CA PRO A 156 20.93 2.64 -2.09
C PRO A 156 22.20 2.32 -2.88
N GLN A 157 22.44 3.05 -3.96
CA GLN A 157 23.69 2.93 -4.74
C GLN A 157 24.79 3.90 -4.27
N SER A 158 24.47 4.80 -3.34
CA SER A 158 25.40 5.77 -2.78
C SER A 158 25.18 6.00 -1.28
N ASN A 159 26.04 6.80 -0.65
CA ASN A 159 25.93 7.20 0.75
C ASN A 159 24.86 8.29 1.00
N THR A 160 24.16 8.71 -0.05
CA THR A 160 22.99 9.60 0.03
C THR A 160 21.85 9.01 -0.80
N LEU A 161 20.66 8.95 -0.24
CA LEU A 161 19.45 8.54 -0.94
C LEU A 161 18.41 9.64 -0.80
N THR A 162 17.88 10.12 -1.92
CA THR A 162 16.69 10.97 -1.92
C THR A 162 15.52 10.14 -2.40
N ALA A 163 14.42 10.13 -1.64
CA ALA A 163 13.22 9.39 -1.98
C ALA A 163 12.00 10.31 -1.82
N THR A 164 10.99 10.10 -2.66
CA THR A 164 9.67 10.68 -2.44
C THR A 164 8.79 9.58 -1.87
N LEU A 165 8.23 9.79 -0.69
CA LEU A 165 7.20 8.94 -0.13
C LEU A 165 5.83 9.50 -0.53
N ARG A 166 4.91 8.65 -0.94
CA ARG A 166 3.61 9.05 -1.46
C ARG A 166 2.49 8.33 -0.74
N LEU A 167 1.46 9.09 -0.36
CA LEU A 167 0.18 8.57 0.06
C LEU A 167 -0.58 7.91 -1.10
N PRO A 168 -1.48 6.97 -0.81
CA PRO A 168 -2.39 6.44 -1.82
C PRO A 168 -3.16 7.56 -2.54
N PRO A 169 -3.39 7.44 -3.85
CA PRO A 169 -4.25 8.36 -4.57
C PRO A 169 -5.63 8.50 -3.92
N GLY A 170 -6.15 9.72 -3.86
CA GLY A 170 -7.37 10.06 -3.14
C GLY A 170 -7.13 10.62 -1.73
N LEU A 171 -5.97 10.35 -1.12
CA LEU A 171 -5.59 10.91 0.18
C LEU A 171 -4.72 12.17 0.08
N GLY A 172 -4.48 12.69 -1.12
CA GLY A 172 -3.66 13.90 -1.32
C GLY A 172 -4.25 15.18 -0.72
N ALA A 173 -5.56 15.19 -0.43
CA ALA A 173 -6.26 16.29 0.23
C ALA A 173 -6.25 16.20 1.77
N LEU A 174 -5.62 15.15 2.33
CA LEU A 174 -5.50 14.96 3.77
C LEU A 174 -4.79 16.14 4.43
N GLN A 175 -5.47 16.80 5.35
CA GLN A 175 -4.90 17.82 6.22
C GLN A 175 -4.23 17.12 7.40
N SER A 176 -2.93 16.86 7.27
CA SER A 176 -2.17 16.09 8.25
C SER A 176 -1.88 16.92 9.50
N SER A 177 -2.16 16.34 10.67
CA SER A 177 -1.68 16.83 11.96
C SER A 177 -0.36 16.18 12.33
N THR A 178 -0.30 14.84 12.22
CA THR A 178 0.85 14.05 12.70
C THR A 178 1.38 13.15 11.60
N PHE A 179 2.70 13.03 11.49
CA PHE A 179 3.37 12.09 10.60
C PHE A 179 4.41 11.30 11.40
N THR A 180 4.33 9.97 11.32
CA THR A 180 5.35 9.08 11.87
C THR A 180 6.09 8.40 10.73
N LEU A 181 7.39 8.70 10.58
CA LEU A 181 8.28 8.04 9.63
C LEU A 181 8.97 6.85 10.31
N GLY A 182 8.89 5.67 9.73
CA GLY A 182 9.71 4.51 10.10
C GLY A 182 10.77 4.22 9.04
N LEU A 183 11.98 3.86 9.46
CA LEU A 183 13.02 3.34 8.57
C LEU A 183 13.28 1.88 8.91
N LEU A 184 12.79 0.97 8.08
CA LEU A 184 13.03 -0.46 8.23
C LEU A 184 14.24 -0.88 7.41
N THR A 185 15.11 -1.73 7.94
CA THR A 185 16.29 -2.23 7.20
C THR A 185 16.42 -3.75 7.27
N GLN A 186 17.14 -4.34 6.31
CA GLN A 186 17.51 -5.77 6.34
C GLN A 186 18.79 -6.05 7.13
N GLN A 187 19.38 -5.06 7.81
CA GLN A 187 20.66 -5.25 8.48
C GLN A 187 20.57 -6.41 9.48
N GLN A 188 21.39 -7.44 9.27
CA GLN A 188 21.59 -8.50 10.24
C GLN A 188 22.67 -8.07 11.23
N GLY A 189 22.31 -7.98 12.52
CA GLY A 189 23.26 -7.68 13.59
C GLY A 189 22.74 -6.64 14.59
N THR A 190 23.50 -6.43 15.67
CA THR A 190 23.15 -5.50 16.76
C THR A 190 23.82 -4.12 16.61
N THR A 191 24.59 -3.90 15.54
CA THR A 191 25.30 -2.64 15.32
C THR A 191 24.27 -1.52 15.10
N PRO A 192 24.31 -0.45 15.90
CA PRO A 192 23.37 0.65 15.75
C PRO A 192 23.50 1.31 14.37
N ILE A 193 22.34 1.60 13.78
CA ILE A 193 22.24 2.28 12.50
C ILE A 193 22.57 3.76 12.70
N THR A 194 23.49 4.30 11.90
CA THR A 194 23.85 5.72 11.89
C THR A 194 23.37 6.33 10.56
N ILE A 195 22.06 6.32 10.36
CA ILE A 195 21.41 7.01 9.25
C ILE A 195 20.97 8.37 9.74
N THR A 196 21.42 9.43 9.07
CA THR A 196 20.82 10.76 9.20
C THR A 196 19.66 10.85 8.23
N ALA A 197 18.49 11.25 8.73
CA ALA A 197 17.31 11.49 7.92
C ALA A 197 16.96 12.98 7.93
N ASP A 198 16.69 13.54 6.77
CA ASP A 198 16.17 14.90 6.59
C ASP A 198 14.81 14.82 5.86
N LEU A 199 13.88 15.71 6.20
CA LEU A 199 12.67 15.93 5.40
C LEU A 199 12.74 17.27 4.68
N TYR A 200 12.09 17.36 3.53
CA TYR A 200 11.96 18.62 2.81
C TYR A 200 10.81 19.43 3.38
N ASP A 201 11.11 20.64 3.83
CA ASP A 201 10.12 21.65 4.19
C ASP A 201 9.68 22.36 2.90
N TRP A 202 8.40 22.17 2.54
CA TRP A 202 7.84 22.74 1.31
C TRP A 202 7.59 24.24 1.39
N GLN A 203 7.47 24.79 2.61
CA GLN A 203 7.24 26.21 2.84
C GLN A 203 8.57 26.98 2.79
N ALA A 204 9.60 26.48 3.48
CA ALA A 204 10.94 27.09 3.48
C ALA A 204 11.75 26.73 2.22
N GLY A 205 11.37 25.67 1.50
CA GLY A 205 12.10 25.18 0.34
C GLY A 205 13.45 24.56 0.68
N ALA A 206 13.61 24.03 1.89
CA ALA A 206 14.87 23.58 2.45
C ALA A 206 14.77 22.16 3.05
N TRP A 207 15.91 21.49 3.16
CA TRP A 207 16.01 20.21 3.87
C TRP A 207 16.24 20.46 5.36
N LEU A 208 15.37 19.92 6.21
CA LEU A 208 15.47 20.01 7.66
C LEU A 208 15.84 18.65 8.26
N PRO A 209 16.86 18.58 9.14
CA PRO A 209 17.25 17.32 9.76
C PRO A 209 16.16 16.86 10.74
N LEU A 210 15.88 15.56 10.74
CA LEU A 210 15.03 14.93 11.75
C LEU A 210 15.80 14.81 13.05
N THR A 211 15.37 15.55 14.08
CA THR A 211 15.96 15.48 15.41
C THR A 211 15.42 14.26 16.19
N ARG A 212 16.30 13.25 16.37
CA ARG A 212 16.19 12.06 17.24
C ARG A 212 15.03 11.08 16.99
N SER A 213 15.42 9.88 16.57
CA SER A 213 15.04 8.62 17.22
C SER A 213 16.29 8.10 17.95
N PRO A 214 16.21 7.41 19.11
CA PRO A 214 17.37 6.73 19.69
C PRO A 214 18.01 5.77 18.67
N ALA A 215 19.29 5.46 18.86
CA ALA A 215 20.04 4.52 18.04
C ALA A 215 19.39 3.12 18.09
N ALA A 216 18.45 2.89 17.19
CA ALA A 216 17.65 1.69 17.09
C ALA A 216 17.89 1.05 15.72
N VAL A 217 17.74 -0.26 15.65
CA VAL A 217 17.87 -1.04 14.40
C VAL A 217 16.79 -0.66 13.38
N ASN A 218 15.67 -0.08 13.84
CA ASN A 218 14.62 0.49 12.98
C ASN A 218 14.06 1.76 13.65
N PRO A 219 14.60 2.96 13.36
CA PRO A 219 14.17 4.19 14.02
C PRO A 219 12.80 4.65 13.52
N PHE A 220 12.02 5.23 14.45
CA PHE A 220 10.75 5.89 14.16
C PHE A 220 10.82 7.36 14.59
N TYR A 221 10.37 8.27 13.73
CA TYR A 221 10.36 9.72 13.96
C TYR A 221 8.93 10.21 13.92
N THR A 222 8.46 10.81 15.01
CA THR A 222 7.13 11.42 15.08
C THR A 222 7.24 12.93 14.90
N LEU A 223 6.39 13.48 14.06
CA LEU A 223 6.37 14.88 13.65
C LEU A 223 4.96 15.44 13.88
N ASP A 224 4.85 16.37 14.82
CA ASP A 224 3.58 16.98 15.24
C ASP A 224 3.12 18.12 14.29
N ASP A 225 3.96 18.53 13.35
CA ASP A 225 3.64 19.52 12.31
C ASP A 225 3.82 18.90 10.92
N ALA A 226 2.99 17.89 10.63
CA ALA A 226 3.09 17.14 9.39
C ALA A 226 2.76 17.97 8.14
N ALA A 227 1.95 19.03 8.28
CA ALA A 227 1.55 19.90 7.18
C ALA A 227 2.75 20.61 6.52
N THR A 228 3.81 20.88 7.27
CA THR A 228 5.07 21.47 6.76
C THR A 228 5.79 20.54 5.76
N TYR A 229 5.67 19.22 5.94
CA TYR A 229 6.43 18.21 5.18
C TYR A 229 5.60 17.46 4.13
N LEU A 230 4.27 17.52 4.21
CA LEU A 230 3.35 16.85 3.30
C LEU A 230 2.77 17.84 2.27
N ARG A 231 2.92 17.56 0.98
CA ARG A 231 2.30 18.37 -0.09
C ARG A 231 1.63 17.49 -1.14
N GLY A 232 0.31 17.59 -1.26
CA GLY A 232 -0.46 16.80 -2.23
C GLY A 232 -0.31 15.29 -2.02
N GLY A 233 -0.06 14.84 -0.79
CA GLY A 233 0.21 13.45 -0.45
C GLY A 233 1.68 13.03 -0.55
N ASP A 234 2.60 13.92 -0.94
CA ASP A 234 4.02 13.61 -1.05
C ASP A 234 4.84 14.15 0.12
N VAL A 235 5.78 13.33 0.59
CA VAL A 235 6.84 13.68 1.54
C VAL A 235 8.18 13.40 0.89
N ARG A 236 9.10 14.36 0.90
CA ARG A 236 10.47 14.13 0.41
C ARG A 236 11.40 13.83 1.56
N LEU A 237 12.11 12.71 1.44
CA LEU A 237 13.04 12.16 2.42
C LEU A 237 14.44 12.14 1.84
N ARG A 238 15.44 12.56 2.62
CA ARG A 238 16.86 12.38 2.30
C ARG A 238 17.55 11.62 3.41
N LEU A 239 18.13 10.48 3.06
CA LEU A 239 18.93 9.66 3.95
C LEU A 239 20.41 9.85 3.63
N ARG A 240 21.24 9.92 4.67
CA ARG A 240 22.71 10.07 4.56
C ARG A 240 23.41 9.15 5.56
N GLY A 241 24.55 8.58 5.18
CA GLY A 241 25.35 7.72 6.04
C GLY A 241 26.05 6.61 5.24
N ASN A 242 26.46 5.54 5.92
CA ASN A 242 27.01 4.35 5.24
C ASN A 242 25.89 3.44 4.71
N LEU A 243 25.09 3.98 3.79
CA LEU A 243 23.81 3.36 3.40
C LEU A 243 23.96 1.96 2.79
N GLY A 244 25.04 1.73 2.04
CA GLY A 244 25.34 0.41 1.44
C GLY A 244 25.53 -0.71 2.47
N SER A 245 25.86 -0.39 3.72
CA SER A 245 25.99 -1.38 4.79
C SER A 245 24.67 -1.86 5.39
N TYR A 246 23.56 -1.15 5.10
CA TYR A 246 22.23 -1.44 5.66
C TYR A 246 21.37 -2.34 4.76
N GLY A 247 21.84 -2.62 3.53
CA GLY A 247 21.09 -3.40 2.56
C GLY A 247 19.81 -2.68 2.11
N CYS A 248 18.71 -3.41 2.03
CA CYS A 248 17.42 -2.86 1.64
C CYS A 248 16.85 -1.97 2.76
N ILE A 249 16.45 -0.75 2.42
CA ILE A 249 15.82 0.22 3.33
C ILE A 249 14.39 0.49 2.87
N ALA A 250 13.39 0.21 3.71
CA ALA A 250 12.00 0.60 3.48
C ALA A 250 11.63 1.79 4.37
N PRO A 251 11.61 3.01 3.82
CA PRO A 251 10.94 4.12 4.47
C PRO A 251 9.42 3.90 4.41
N ILE A 252 8.77 3.90 5.57
CA ILE A 252 7.33 3.73 5.73
C ILE A 252 6.77 4.88 6.56
N GLY A 253 5.47 5.14 6.48
CA GLY A 253 4.90 6.31 7.11
C GLY A 253 3.44 6.17 7.51
N GLN A 254 3.12 6.66 8.71
CA GLN A 254 1.76 6.75 9.25
C GLN A 254 1.35 8.21 9.29
N ILE A 255 0.15 8.54 8.80
CA ILE A 255 -0.37 9.92 8.84
C ILE A 255 -1.68 9.95 9.61
N GLU A 256 -1.81 10.92 10.50
CA GLU A 256 -3.05 11.27 11.17
C GLU A 256 -3.47 12.66 10.73
N GLY A 257 -4.76 12.87 10.52
CA GLY A 257 -5.27 14.15 10.03
C GLY A 257 -6.76 14.12 9.77
N THR A 258 -7.23 15.09 8.98
CA THR A 258 -8.65 15.21 8.58
C THR A 258 -8.76 15.28 7.06
N LEU A 259 -9.64 14.47 6.47
CA LEU A 259 -10.05 14.61 5.07
C LEU A 259 -11.21 15.62 4.98
N PRO A 260 -11.16 16.57 4.03
CA PRO A 260 -12.22 17.58 3.84
C PRO A 260 -13.52 16.98 3.32
#